data_AF-A0A8T4LRK7-F1
#
_entry.id   AF-A0A8T4LRK7-F1
#
_cell.length_a   1.000
_cell.length_b   1.000
_cell.length_c   1.000
_cell.angle_alpha   90.00
_cell.angle_beta   90.00
_cell.angle_gamma   90.00
#
_symmetry.space_group_name_H-M   'P 1'
#
loop_
_entity.id
_entity.type
_entity.pdbx_description
1 polymer ?
#
loop_
_entity_poly.entity_id
_entity_poly.type
_entity_poly.pdbx_seq_one_letter_code
_entity_poly.pdbx_strand_id
1 'polypeptide(L)'
;MKKISETAGIKVYSDDGLYFGDVEEAILAKNRVESWRIRATRDSFLSKALGGAKGVIVPHQLVKSIGDVMIVSKAAAPSYTEE
;
A
#
# COMPACT_ATOMS: atom_id res chain seq x y z
N MET A 1 15.81 -11.56 0.65
CA MET A 1 14.89 -10.74 1.46
C MET A 1 15.27 -9.28 1.29
N LYS A 2 14.30 -8.40 0.98
CA LYS A 2 14.54 -6.95 0.85
C LYS A 2 14.72 -6.32 2.23
N LYS A 3 15.59 -5.31 2.34
CA LYS A 3 15.69 -4.50 3.56
C LYS A 3 14.55 -3.49 3.60
N ILE A 4 14.09 -3.12 4.79
CA ILE A 4 13.06 -2.07 4.97
C ILE A 4 13.53 -0.73 4.39
N SER A 5 14.83 -0.44 4.45
CA SER A 5 15.41 0.76 3.83
C SER A 5 15.25 0.80 2.31
N GLU A 6 14.98 -0.35 1.66
CA GLU A 6 14.84 -0.49 0.21
C GLU A 6 13.35 -0.55 -0.22
N THR A 7 12.41 -0.40 0.72
CA THR A 7 10.99 -0.50 0.42
C THR A 7 10.31 0.81 0.03
N ALA A 8 10.89 1.95 0.38
CA ALA A 8 10.34 3.24 -0.02
C ALA A 8 10.34 3.39 -1.56
N GLY A 9 9.23 3.87 -2.12
CA GLY A 9 9.03 4.02 -3.56
C GLY A 9 8.71 2.72 -4.30
N ILE A 10 8.60 1.57 -3.63
CA ILE A 10 8.11 0.35 -4.26
C ILE A 10 6.64 0.55 -4.65
N LYS A 11 6.30 0.15 -5.89
CA LYS A 11 4.92 0.12 -6.36
C LYS A 11 4.12 -0.96 -5.68
N VAL A 12 2.94 -0.59 -5.20
CA VAL A 12 1.98 -1.47 -4.55
C VAL A 12 0.87 -1.83 -5.53
N TYR A 13 0.56 -3.12 -5.63
CA TYR A 13 -0.55 -3.64 -6.42
C TYR A 13 -1.47 -4.48 -5.55
N SER A 14 -2.76 -4.44 -5.82
CA SER A 14 -3.69 -5.43 -5.27
C SER A 14 -3.48 -6.79 -5.94
N ASP A 15 -4.05 -7.83 -5.34
CA ASP A 15 -4.03 -9.20 -5.84
C ASP A 15 -4.84 -9.44 -7.12
N ASP A 16 -5.69 -8.49 -7.52
CA ASP A 16 -6.33 -8.43 -8.83
C ASP A 16 -5.54 -7.61 -9.87
N GLY A 17 -4.34 -7.13 -9.52
CA GLY A 17 -3.40 -6.47 -10.43
C GLY A 17 -3.60 -4.95 -10.57
N LEU A 18 -4.46 -4.32 -9.77
CA LEU A 18 -4.63 -2.87 -9.81
C LEU A 18 -3.50 -2.14 -9.09
N TYR A 19 -2.97 -1.10 -9.72
CA TYR A 19 -1.97 -0.24 -9.10
C TYR A 19 -2.61 0.56 -7.95
N PHE A 20 -2.14 0.34 -6.74
CA PHE A 20 -2.71 0.86 -5.51
C PHE A 20 -2.07 2.20 -5.10
N GLY A 21 -0.75 2.30 -5.25
CA GLY A 21 0.05 3.48 -4.91
C GLY A 21 1.51 3.09 -4.68
N ASP A 22 2.27 3.98 -4.05
CA ASP A 22 3.68 3.73 -3.72
C ASP A 22 3.90 3.65 -2.22
N VAL A 23 4.79 2.76 -1.78
CA VAL A 23 5.22 2.70 -0.38
C VAL A 23 5.92 4.00 -0.01
N GLU A 24 5.41 4.69 1.00
CA GLU A 24 6.03 5.89 1.56
C GLU A 24 6.98 5.52 2.70
N GLU A 25 6.50 4.76 3.68
CA GLU A 25 7.28 4.32 4.83
C GLU A 25 6.70 3.05 5.47
N ALA A 26 7.53 2.34 6.22
CA ALA A 26 7.09 1.25 7.09
C ALA A 26 6.86 1.80 8.51
N ILE A 27 5.73 1.46 9.11
CA ILE A 27 5.42 1.79 10.51
C ILE A 27 5.82 0.59 11.36
N LEU A 28 6.72 0.84 12.32
CA LEU A 28 7.26 -0.18 13.20
C LEU A 28 6.62 -0.10 14.58
N ALA A 29 6.30 -1.25 15.16
CA ALA A 29 5.90 -1.38 16.55
C ALA A 29 6.84 -2.37 17.24
N LYS A 30 7.55 -1.91 18.27
CA LYS A 30 8.61 -2.68 18.96
C LYS A 30 9.70 -3.10 17.98
N ASN A 31 9.77 -4.38 17.64
CA ASN A 31 10.79 -4.99 16.77
C ASN A 31 10.18 -5.65 15.52
N ARG A 32 8.96 -5.26 15.11
CA ARG A 32 8.28 -5.78 13.92
C ARG A 32 7.65 -4.67 13.10
N VAL A 33 7.43 -4.94 11.80
CA VAL A 33 6.61 -4.10 10.94
C VAL A 33 5.13 -4.29 11.32
N GLU A 34 4.46 -3.21 11.67
CA GLU A 34 3.03 -3.21 12.01
C GLU A 34 2.17 -2.92 10.78
N SER A 35 2.55 -1.88 10.03
CA SER A 35 1.79 -1.43 8.87
C SER A 35 2.67 -0.66 7.89
N TRP A 36 2.09 -0.31 6.74
CA TRP A 36 2.74 0.37 5.63
C TRP A 36 1.94 1.61 5.26
N ARG A 37 2.60 2.77 5.22
CA ARG A 37 1.98 3.97 4.65
C ARG A 37 2.11 3.90 3.13
N ILE A 38 0.99 3.88 2.44
CA ILE A 38 0.93 3.88 0.98
C ILE A 38 0.42 5.24 0.52
N ARG A 39 1.21 5.94 -0.29
CA ARG A 39 0.84 7.23 -0.86
C ARG A 39 -0.01 7.04 -2.10
N ALA A 40 -1.09 7.80 -2.21
CA ALA A 40 -1.86 7.91 -3.44
C ALA A 40 -1.06 8.71 -4.48
N THR A 41 -0.90 8.14 -5.67
CA THR A 41 -0.26 8.83 -6.80
C THR A 41 -1.31 9.12 -7.86
N ARG A 42 -1.04 10.05 -8.78
CA ARG A 42 -2.05 10.56 -9.72
C ARG A 42 -2.84 9.45 -10.42
N ASP A 43 -2.17 8.37 -10.80
CA ASP A 43 -2.74 7.29 -11.61
C ASP A 43 -3.11 6.03 -10.78
N SER A 44 -3.07 6.10 -9.45
CA SER A 44 -3.36 4.94 -8.60
C SER A 44 -4.84 4.77 -8.25
N PHE A 45 -5.25 3.56 -7.89
CA PHE A 45 -6.61 3.28 -7.42
C PHE A 45 -7.00 4.20 -6.25
N LEU A 46 -6.07 4.44 -5.33
CA LEU A 46 -6.32 5.29 -4.16
C LEU A 46 -6.64 6.74 -4.52
N SER A 47 -6.04 7.31 -5.58
CA SER A 47 -6.35 8.70 -5.95
C SER A 47 -7.79 8.85 -6.43
N LYS A 48 -8.32 7.83 -7.12
CA LYS A 48 -9.72 7.74 -7.55
C LYS A 48 -10.65 7.48 -6.36
N ALA A 49 -10.22 6.60 -5.45
CA ALA A 49 -11.03 6.13 -4.33
C ALA A 49 -11.19 7.13 -3.18
N LEU A 50 -10.21 8.01 -2.97
CA LEU A 50 -10.09 8.78 -1.72
C LEU A 50 -10.43 10.26 -1.82
N GLY A 51 -10.89 10.75 -2.98
CA GLY A 51 -11.41 12.12 -3.11
C GLY A 51 -10.50 13.24 -2.57
N GLY A 52 -9.18 13.07 -2.60
CA GLY A 52 -8.20 14.05 -2.10
C GLY A 52 -7.36 13.62 -0.90
N ALA A 53 -7.59 12.44 -0.31
CA ALA A 53 -6.67 11.93 0.71
C ALA A 53 -5.30 11.55 0.10
N LYS A 54 -4.21 11.85 0.81
CA LYS A 54 -2.83 11.68 0.31
C LYS A 54 -2.33 10.23 0.31
N GLY A 55 -3.04 9.31 0.96
CA GLY A 55 -2.62 7.93 1.11
C GLY A 55 -3.42 7.19 2.19
N VAL A 56 -3.03 5.94 2.46
CA VAL A 56 -3.66 5.05 3.45
C VAL A 56 -2.61 4.31 4.27
N ILE A 57 -3.03 3.77 5.41
CA ILE A 57 -2.23 2.85 6.21
C ILE A 57 -2.73 1.43 5.95
N VAL A 58 -1.86 0.57 5.44
CA VAL A 58 -2.17 -0.84 5.15
C VAL A 58 -1.56 -1.72 6.26
N PRO A 59 -2.37 -2.48 7.02
CA PRO A 59 -1.85 -3.45 7.99
C PRO A 59 -0.93 -4.48 7.34
N HIS A 60 0.16 -4.85 8.02
CA HIS A 60 1.12 -5.81 7.47
C HIS A 60 0.49 -7.18 7.14
N GLN A 61 -0.57 -7.56 7.87
CA GLN A 61 -1.33 -8.79 7.64
C GLN A 61 -1.99 -8.87 6.25
N LEU A 62 -2.24 -7.73 5.61
CA LEU A 62 -2.82 -7.68 4.26
C LEU A 62 -1.75 -7.69 3.15
N VAL A 63 -0.47 -7.64 3.51
CA VAL A 63 0.63 -7.76 2.55
C VAL A 63 0.85 -9.22 2.21
N LYS A 64 0.74 -9.56 0.93
CA LYS A 64 0.92 -10.93 0.43
C LYS A 64 2.36 -11.22 0.04
N SER A 65 3.07 -10.24 -0.52
CA SER A 65 4.48 -10.38 -0.90
C SER A 65 5.20 -9.04 -0.99
N ILE A 66 6.52 -9.07 -0.80
CA ILE A 66 7.41 -7.90 -0.91
C ILE A 66 8.64 -8.30 -1.74
N GLY A 67 8.80 -7.68 -2.91
CA GLY A 67 9.92 -7.87 -3.82
C GLY A 67 10.21 -6.59 -4.61
N ASP A 68 10.31 -6.71 -5.94
CA ASP A 68 10.41 -5.53 -6.82
C ASP A 68 9.12 -4.69 -6.78
N VAL A 69 8.00 -5.36 -6.55
CA VAL A 69 6.69 -4.78 -6.23
C VAL A 69 6.18 -5.33 -4.91
N MET A 70 5.24 -4.63 -4.28
CA MET A 70 4.51 -5.10 -3.11
C MET A 70 3.10 -5.51 -3.53
N ILE A 71 2.66 -6.71 -3.13
CA ILE A 71 1.29 -7.17 -3.37
C ILE A 71 0.49 -7.11 -2.09
N VAL A 72 -0.69 -6.50 -2.14
CA VAL A 72 -1.64 -6.42 -1.02
C VAL A 72 -2.97 -7.10 -1.37
N SER A 73 -3.69 -7.55 -0.36
CA SER A 73 -5.08 -7.98 -0.53
C SER A 73 -5.95 -6.79 -0.96
N LYS A 74 -6.90 -7.01 -1.87
CA LYS A 74 -7.96 -6.03 -2.19
C LYS A 74 -8.72 -5.55 -0.96
N ALA A 75 -8.79 -6.33 0.13
CA ALA A 75 -9.38 -5.90 1.40
C ALA A 75 -8.66 -4.70 2.05
N ALA A 76 -7.44 -4.37 1.61
CA ALA A 76 -6.72 -3.16 2.02
C ALA A 76 -7.27 -1.89 1.35
N ALA A 77 -8.04 -2.05 0.26
CA ALA A 77 -8.73 -0.95 -0.38
C ALA A 77 -9.82 -0.41 0.56
N PRO A 78 -9.91 0.92 0.76
CA PRO A 78 -11.09 1.51 1.36
C PRO A 78 -12.31 1.11 0.54
N SER A 79 -13.45 0.86 1.19
CA SER A 79 -14.69 0.51 0.52
C SER A 79 -15.05 1.64 -0.45
N TYR A 80 -14.84 1.39 -1.73
CA TYR A 80 -15.25 2.29 -2.79
C TYR A 80 -16.76 2.11 -2.96
N THR A 81 -17.54 3.07 -2.48
CA THR A 81 -18.94 3.21 -2.86
C THR A 81 -18.92 3.97 -4.19
N GLU A 82 -19.13 3.27 -5.31
CA GLU A 82 -19.51 3.96 -6.55
C GLU A 82 -20.89 4.58 -6.29
N GLU A 83 -20.96 5.91 -6.26
CA GLU A 83 -22.20 6.66 -6.54
C GLU A 83 -22.35 6.88 -8.05
#